data_AF-H2CL63-F1
#
_entry.id   AF-H2CL63-F1
#
_cell.length_a   1.000
_cell.length_b   1.000
_cell.length_c   1.000
_cell.angle_alpha   90.00
_cell.angle_beta   90.00
_cell.angle_gamma   90.00
#
_symmetry.space_group_name_H-M   'P 1'
#
loop_
_entity.id
_entity.type
_entity.pdbx_description
1 polymer ?
#
loop_
_entity_poly.entity_id
_entity_poly.type
_entity_poly.pdbx_seq_one_letter_code
_entity_poly.pdbx_strand_id
1 'polypeptide(L)'
;MDATNAYKQVGGIEAAINQLSPIESTIDDVWIEQNQEALDELKAVYEDKGGIHVIEVGDSHCICRVPAREIMSRIAKKAQISKAADPLAQDLELFRLCLLFPRFESETVQRWLRDAPGLPTAVSVELMKIAKVTVEATSKKL
;
A
#
# COMPACT_ATOMS: atom_id res chain seq x y z
N MET A 1 -15.06 9.84 -16.39
CA MET A 1 -15.14 9.11 -15.10
C MET A 1 -15.89 9.99 -14.13
N ASP A 2 -17.05 9.52 -13.67
CA ASP A 2 -18.03 10.27 -12.90
C ASP A 2 -17.53 10.48 -11.46
N ALA A 3 -17.41 11.73 -11.02
CA ALA A 3 -16.87 12.06 -9.69
C ALA A 3 -17.66 11.37 -8.56
N THR A 4 -18.96 11.17 -8.77
CA THR A 4 -19.89 10.50 -7.85
C THR A 4 -19.51 9.05 -7.53
N ASN A 5 -18.89 8.35 -8.49
CA ASN A 5 -18.48 6.95 -8.32
C ASN A 5 -17.16 6.85 -7.53
N ALA A 6 -16.25 7.80 -7.72
CA ALA A 6 -15.00 7.88 -6.98
C ALA A 6 -15.23 8.15 -5.48
N TYR A 7 -16.17 9.03 -5.11
CA TYR A 7 -16.49 9.30 -3.70
C TYR A 7 -17.13 8.10 -3.00
N LYS A 8 -18.01 7.34 -3.68
CA LYS A 8 -18.57 6.09 -3.13
C LYS A 8 -17.49 5.01 -2.95
N GLN A 9 -16.56 4.91 -3.90
CA GLN A 9 -15.47 3.96 -3.83
C GLN A 9 -14.47 4.29 -2.71
N VAL A 10 -14.12 5.57 -2.52
CA VAL A 10 -13.27 6.02 -1.39
C VAL A 10 -13.95 5.75 -0.05
N GLY A 11 -15.25 6.03 0.09
CA GLY A 11 -16.01 5.71 1.29
C GLY A 11 -16.05 4.21 1.61
N GLY A 12 -16.12 3.35 0.58
CA GLY A 12 -16.05 1.89 0.74
C GLY A 12 -14.66 1.40 1.19
N ILE A 13 -13.58 1.95 0.61
CA ILE A 13 -12.20 1.61 1.02
C ILE A 13 -11.96 1.96 2.48
N GLU A 14 -12.36 3.17 2.90
CA GLU A 14 -12.18 3.60 4.29
C GLU A 14 -13.01 2.77 5.27
N ALA A 15 -14.23 2.39 4.88
CA ALA A 15 -15.07 1.51 5.68
C ALA A 15 -14.44 0.13 5.86
N ALA A 16 -13.94 -0.49 4.78
CA ALA A 16 -13.26 -1.78 4.83
C ALA A 16 -12.00 -1.71 5.72
N ILE A 17 -11.16 -0.68 5.55
CA ILE A 17 -9.96 -0.48 6.40
C ILE A 17 -10.34 -0.34 7.88
N ASN A 18 -11.46 0.32 8.20
CA ASN A 18 -11.91 0.51 9.58
C ASN A 18 -12.50 -0.76 10.22
N GLN A 19 -12.89 -1.74 9.42
CA GLN A 19 -13.35 -3.04 9.91
C GLN A 19 -12.18 -3.97 10.23
N LEU A 20 -10.99 -3.70 9.70
CA LEU A 20 -9.79 -4.49 9.99
C LEU A 20 -9.41 -4.37 11.46
N SER A 21 -9.28 -5.53 12.10
CA SER A 21 -8.85 -5.64 13.49
C SER A 21 -7.44 -5.07 13.67
N PRO A 22 -7.15 -4.30 14.74
CA PRO A 22 -5.81 -3.81 15.01
C PRO A 22 -4.78 -4.95 15.01
N ILE A 23 -3.61 -4.73 14.39
CA ILE A 23 -2.50 -5.68 14.45
C ILE A 23 -1.61 -5.30 15.63
N GLU A 24 -1.51 -6.17 16.62
CA GLU A 24 -0.54 -6.00 17.72
C GLU A 24 0.87 -6.47 17.33
N SER A 25 1.00 -7.44 16.41
CA SER A 25 2.31 -7.97 15.99
C SER A 25 2.39 -8.57 14.58
N THR A 26 1.39 -9.31 14.10
CA THR A 26 1.47 -10.00 12.79
C THR A 26 0.13 -10.10 12.06
N ILE A 27 0.18 -10.27 10.73
CA ILE A 27 -0.94 -10.65 9.88
C ILE A 27 -0.75 -12.14 9.56
N ASP A 28 -1.31 -13.01 10.39
CA ASP A 28 -1.29 -14.45 10.19
C ASP A 28 -2.59 -14.96 9.53
N ASP A 29 -2.65 -16.26 9.23
CA ASP A 29 -3.81 -16.88 8.60
C ASP A 29 -5.09 -16.70 9.45
N VAL A 30 -4.96 -16.71 10.78
CA VAL A 30 -6.08 -16.52 11.70
C VAL A 30 -6.63 -15.10 11.60
N TRP A 31 -5.76 -14.10 11.57
CA TRP A 31 -6.16 -12.71 11.36
C TRP A 31 -6.78 -12.53 9.98
N ILE A 32 -6.24 -13.16 8.94
CA ILE A 32 -6.79 -13.09 7.58
C ILE A 32 -8.21 -13.67 7.53
N GLU A 33 -8.44 -14.83 8.16
CA GLU A 33 -9.77 -15.44 8.24
C GLU A 33 -10.77 -14.55 9.00
N GLN A 34 -10.35 -13.95 10.11
CA GLN A 34 -11.20 -13.05 10.89
C GLN A 34 -11.60 -11.76 10.16
N ASN A 35 -10.75 -11.30 9.25
CA ASN A 35 -10.93 -10.05 8.52
C ASN A 35 -11.30 -10.27 7.04
N GLN A 36 -11.71 -11.50 6.68
CA GLN A 36 -11.88 -11.90 5.29
C GLN A 36 -12.85 -11.02 4.51
N GLU A 37 -13.99 -10.64 5.11
CA GLU A 37 -15.00 -9.79 4.47
C GLU A 37 -14.40 -8.44 4.05
N ALA A 38 -13.76 -7.74 4.98
CA ALA A 38 -13.10 -6.47 4.72
C ALA A 38 -11.94 -6.60 3.71
N LEU A 39 -11.18 -7.70 3.77
CA LEU A 39 -10.11 -7.97 2.82
C LEU A 39 -10.65 -8.24 1.41
N ASP A 40 -11.78 -8.92 1.28
CA ASP A 40 -12.40 -9.22 -0.01
C ASP A 40 -13.00 -7.95 -0.65
N GLU A 41 -13.55 -7.04 0.15
CA GLU A 41 -13.94 -5.70 -0.32
C GLU A 41 -12.72 -4.93 -0.86
N LEU A 42 -11.60 -4.92 -0.14
CA LEU A 42 -10.37 -4.26 -0.59
C LEU A 42 -9.81 -4.92 -1.85
N LYS A 43 -9.79 -6.26 -1.93
CA LYS A 43 -9.33 -6.98 -3.13
C LYS A 43 -10.19 -6.61 -4.34
N ALA A 44 -11.51 -6.58 -4.22
CA ALA A 44 -12.41 -6.22 -5.32
C ALA A 44 -12.13 -4.81 -5.88
N VAL A 45 -11.72 -3.86 -5.02
CA VAL A 45 -11.40 -2.49 -5.43
C VAL A 45 -10.06 -2.39 -6.20
N TYR A 46 -9.12 -3.28 -5.91
CA TYR A 46 -7.76 -3.26 -6.45
C TYR A 46 -7.44 -4.41 -7.41
N GLU A 47 -8.39 -5.29 -7.71
CA GLU A 47 -8.21 -6.46 -8.59
C GLU A 47 -7.61 -6.07 -9.95
N ASP A 48 -8.14 -5.02 -10.57
CA ASP A 48 -7.70 -4.48 -11.85
C ASP A 48 -6.41 -3.63 -11.76
N LYS A 49 -5.90 -3.40 -10.55
CA LYS A 49 -4.74 -2.56 -10.24
C LYS A 49 -3.56 -3.35 -9.67
N GLY A 50 -3.58 -4.68 -9.80
CA GLY A 50 -2.52 -5.56 -9.31
C GLY A 50 -2.75 -6.12 -7.90
N GLY A 51 -3.89 -5.79 -7.28
CA GLY A 51 -4.33 -6.31 -6.00
C GLY A 51 -3.71 -5.62 -4.78
N ILE A 52 -4.03 -6.20 -3.63
CA ILE A 52 -3.43 -5.86 -2.33
C ILE A 52 -2.51 -7.00 -1.90
N HIS A 53 -1.44 -6.67 -1.19
CA HIS A 53 -0.42 -7.62 -0.74
C HIS A 53 -0.09 -7.36 0.71
N VAL A 54 0.11 -8.45 1.46
CA VAL A 54 0.76 -8.39 2.77
C VAL A 54 2.26 -8.24 2.53
N ILE A 55 2.86 -7.23 3.14
CA ILE A 55 4.28 -6.96 3.10
C ILE A 55 4.82 -7.13 4.52
N GLU A 56 5.78 -8.03 4.64
CA GLU A 56 6.51 -8.32 5.86
C GLU A 56 7.91 -7.72 5.74
N VAL A 57 8.26 -6.81 6.66
CA VAL A 57 9.60 -6.24 6.77
C VAL A 57 10.02 -6.25 8.24
N GLY A 58 10.97 -7.12 8.57
CA GLY A 58 11.32 -7.38 9.97
C GLY A 58 10.07 -7.85 10.72
N ASP A 59 9.78 -7.24 11.87
CA ASP A 59 8.59 -7.56 12.67
C ASP A 59 7.33 -6.79 12.22
N SER A 60 7.44 -5.92 11.21
CA SER A 60 6.33 -5.09 10.75
C SER A 60 5.55 -5.77 9.62
N HIS A 61 4.23 -5.90 9.81
CA HIS A 61 3.32 -6.45 8.82
C HIS A 61 2.34 -5.38 8.37
N CYS A 62 2.25 -5.16 7.07
CA CYS A 62 1.34 -4.16 6.51
C CYS A 62 0.66 -4.67 5.24
N ILE A 63 -0.51 -4.10 4.94
CA ILE A 63 -1.24 -4.34 3.70
C ILE A 63 -1.03 -3.13 2.81
N CYS A 64 -0.50 -3.38 1.62
CA CYS A 64 -0.28 -2.35 0.62
C CYS A 64 -0.93 -2.72 -0.71
N ARG A 65 -1.41 -1.71 -1.44
CA ARG A 65 -1.79 -1.86 -2.85
C ARG A 65 -0.56 -1.76 -3.74
N VAL A 66 -0.60 -2.44 -4.89
CA VAL A 66 0.42 -2.26 -5.92
C VAL A 66 0.41 -0.81 -6.43
N PRO A 67 1.56 -0.16 -6.61
CA PRO A 67 1.60 1.21 -7.08
C PRO A 67 1.09 1.32 -8.53
N ALA A 68 0.00 2.07 -8.70
CA ALA A 68 -0.52 2.41 -10.02
C ALA A 68 0.40 3.39 -10.76
N ARG A 69 0.30 3.42 -12.10
CA ARG A 69 1.10 4.31 -12.96
C ARG A 69 0.99 5.78 -12.56
N GLU A 70 -0.18 6.22 -12.09
CA GLU A 70 -0.42 7.56 -11.58
C GLU A 70 0.42 7.93 -10.34
N ILE A 71 0.61 6.97 -9.41
CA ILE A 71 1.43 7.14 -8.21
C ILE A 71 2.89 7.29 -8.62
N MET A 72 3.37 6.37 -9.47
CA MET A 72 4.74 6.41 -9.99
C MET A 72 5.02 7.72 -10.74
N SER A 73 4.06 8.18 -11.55
CA SER A 73 4.16 9.44 -12.28
C SER A 73 4.20 10.65 -11.32
N ARG A 74 3.40 10.62 -10.25
CA ARG A 74 3.37 11.68 -9.24
C ARG A 74 4.69 11.78 -8.48
N ILE A 75 5.25 10.64 -8.07
CA ILE A 75 6.55 10.60 -7.36
C ILE A 75 7.67 11.09 -8.27
N ALA A 76 7.72 10.60 -9.52
CA ALA A 76 8.72 11.04 -10.50
C ALA A 76 8.66 12.54 -10.80
N LYS A 77 7.45 13.11 -10.94
CA LYS A 77 7.27 14.56 -11.13
C LYS A 77 7.78 15.36 -9.93
N LYS A 78 7.51 14.91 -8.71
CA LYS A 78 7.99 15.57 -7.49
C LYS A 78 9.51 15.55 -7.42
N ALA A 79 10.13 14.42 -7.79
CA ALA A 79 11.58 14.27 -7.87
C ALA A 79 12.24 15.21 -8.89
N GLN A 80 11.58 15.48 -10.02
CA GLN A 80 12.09 16.41 -11.03
C GLN A 80 12.04 17.89 -10.59
N ILE A 81 11.06 18.24 -9.74
CA ILE A 81 10.89 19.61 -9.22
C ILE A 81 11.91 19.89 -8.10
N SER A 82 12.17 18.92 -7.22
CA SER A 82 13.21 19.03 -6.21
C SER A 82 14.58 18.73 -6.82
N LYS A 83 15.40 19.75 -7.08
CA LYS A 83 16.77 19.59 -7.64
C LYS A 83 17.71 18.67 -6.82
N ALA A 84 17.30 18.28 -5.61
CA ALA A 84 17.83 17.16 -4.84
C ALA A 84 16.66 16.22 -4.52
N ALA A 85 16.48 15.21 -5.36
CA ALA A 85 15.52 14.15 -5.14
C ALA A 85 16.03 13.25 -4.00
N ASP A 86 15.61 13.54 -2.76
CA ASP A 86 15.91 12.67 -1.61
C ASP A 86 15.23 11.31 -1.83
N PRO A 87 16.00 10.21 -2.01
CA PRO A 87 15.43 8.88 -2.22
C PRO A 87 14.55 8.43 -1.06
N LEU A 88 14.92 8.78 0.18
CA LEU A 88 14.14 8.41 1.37
C LEU A 88 12.77 9.11 1.37
N ALA A 89 12.73 10.37 0.93
CA ALA A 89 11.47 11.11 0.82
C ALA A 89 10.55 10.54 -0.28
N GLN A 90 11.13 9.95 -1.34
CA GLN A 90 10.35 9.28 -2.37
C GLN A 90 9.80 7.95 -1.87
N ASP A 91 10.64 7.15 -1.21
CA ASP A 91 10.24 5.87 -0.62
C ASP A 91 9.15 6.09 0.44
N LEU A 92 9.27 7.14 1.25
CA LEU A 92 8.24 7.52 2.22
C LEU A 92 6.92 7.91 1.55
N GLU A 93 6.95 8.70 0.47
CA GLU A 93 5.74 9.05 -0.27
C GLU A 93 5.15 7.84 -0.99
N LEU A 94 5.96 6.93 -1.53
CA LEU A 94 5.51 5.68 -2.13
C LEU A 94 4.81 4.81 -1.09
N PHE A 95 5.47 4.60 0.06
CA PHE A 95 4.91 3.87 1.18
C PHE A 95 3.58 4.49 1.63
N ARG A 96 3.53 5.81 1.86
CA ARG A 96 2.31 6.53 2.25
C ARG A 96 1.17 6.37 1.25
N LEU A 97 1.45 6.37 -0.05
CA LEU A 97 0.42 6.29 -1.11
C LEU A 97 -0.06 4.86 -1.39
N CYS A 98 0.71 3.86 -0.96
CA CYS A 98 0.42 2.44 -1.19
C CYS A 98 -0.07 1.72 0.08
N LEU A 99 0.27 2.22 1.26
CA LEU A 99 -0.16 1.66 2.54
C LEU A 99 -1.68 1.79 2.73
N LEU A 100 -2.34 0.66 2.99
CA LEU A 100 -3.76 0.59 3.33
C LEU A 100 -3.95 0.31 4.81
N PHE A 101 -3.16 -0.62 5.36
CA PHE A 101 -3.25 -1.01 6.76
C PHE A 101 -1.86 -1.34 7.35
N PRO A 102 -1.56 -0.94 8.60
CA PRO A 102 -2.30 0.05 9.39
C PRO A 102 -2.28 1.43 8.73
N ARG A 103 -3.18 2.34 9.12
CA ARG A 103 -3.24 3.70 8.55
C ARG A 103 -1.91 4.42 8.73
N PHE A 104 -1.48 5.19 7.74
CA PHE A 104 -0.18 5.89 7.78
C PHE A 104 -0.05 6.84 8.99
N GLU A 105 -1.14 7.48 9.37
CA GLU A 105 -1.21 8.40 10.51
C GLU A 105 -1.36 7.69 11.87
N SER A 106 -1.47 6.36 11.89
CA SER A 106 -1.63 5.60 13.14
C SER A 106 -0.36 5.64 14.01
N GLU A 107 -0.53 5.54 15.32
CA GLU A 107 0.60 5.46 16.25
C GLU A 107 1.54 4.30 15.94
N THR A 108 1.01 3.17 15.46
CA THR A 108 1.78 2.00 15.01
C THR A 108 2.78 2.39 13.91
N VAL A 109 2.30 3.04 12.84
CA VAL A 109 3.18 3.46 11.73
C VAL A 109 4.14 4.54 12.18
N GLN A 110 3.68 5.52 12.96
CA GLN A 110 4.55 6.59 13.46
C GLN A 110 5.65 6.05 14.38
N ARG A 111 5.37 5.01 15.16
CA ARG A 111 6.37 4.28 15.94
C ARG A 111 7.34 3.55 15.03
N TRP A 112 6.87 2.82 14.02
CA TRP A 112 7.74 2.14 13.07
C TRP A 112 8.69 3.09 12.35
N LEU A 113 8.20 4.25 11.89
CA LEU A 113 9.03 5.25 11.21
C LEU A 113 10.11 5.86 12.14
N ARG A 114 9.86 5.87 13.46
CA ARG A 114 10.81 6.35 14.46
C ARG A 114 11.85 5.29 14.81
N ASP A 115 11.39 4.06 15.03
CA ASP A 115 12.21 2.93 15.49
C ASP A 115 13.03 2.33 14.33
N ALA A 116 12.47 2.36 13.11
CA ALA A 116 13.04 1.81 11.88
C ALA A 116 12.87 2.80 10.70
N PRO A 117 13.68 3.88 10.62
CA PRO A 117 13.56 4.88 9.56
C PRO A 117 13.82 4.33 8.13
N GLY A 118 14.44 3.15 8.02
CA GLY A 118 14.64 2.44 6.75
C GLY A 118 13.43 1.61 6.29
N LEU A 119 12.37 1.49 7.10
CA LEU A 119 11.17 0.71 6.77
C LEU A 119 10.54 1.15 5.44
N PRO A 120 10.33 2.45 5.14
CA PRO A 120 9.71 2.85 3.88
C PRO A 120 10.50 2.40 2.66
N THR A 121 11.84 2.41 2.72
CA THR A 121 12.70 1.93 1.64
C THR A 121 12.55 0.42 1.46
N ALA A 122 12.57 -0.35 2.54
CA ALA A 122 12.40 -1.80 2.46
C ALA A 122 11.02 -2.18 1.89
N VAL A 123 9.94 -1.53 2.35
CA VAL A 123 8.60 -1.72 1.80
C VAL A 123 8.52 -1.30 0.33
N SER A 124 9.15 -0.18 -0.03
CA SER A 124 9.21 0.30 -1.42
C SER A 124 9.91 -0.69 -2.35
N VAL A 125 10.99 -1.32 -1.89
CA VAL A 125 11.67 -2.38 -2.65
C VAL A 125 10.75 -3.56 -2.90
N GLU A 126 10.02 -4.04 -1.90
CA GLU A 126 9.05 -5.13 -2.08
C GLU A 126 7.89 -4.74 -3.01
N LEU A 127 7.33 -3.54 -2.86
CA LEU A 127 6.30 -3.02 -3.75
C LEU A 127 6.75 -2.98 -5.21
N MET A 128 7.99 -2.57 -5.46
CA MET A 128 8.54 -2.52 -6.82
C MET A 128 8.80 -3.91 -7.40
N LYS A 129 9.18 -4.89 -6.58
CA LYS A 129 9.28 -6.30 -7.01
C LYS A 129 7.91 -6.85 -7.40
N ILE A 130 6.90 -6.65 -6.56
CA ILE A 130 5.52 -7.07 -6.82
C ILE A 130 5.01 -6.41 -8.10
N ALA A 131 5.14 -5.09 -8.24
CA ALA A 131 4.71 -4.35 -9.42
C ALA A 131 5.35 -4.88 -10.71
N LYS A 132 6.65 -5.22 -10.68
CA LYS A 132 7.34 -5.82 -11.81
C LYS A 132 6.75 -7.18 -12.19
N VAL A 133 6.52 -8.06 -11.21
CA VAL A 133 5.91 -9.38 -11.44
C VAL A 133 4.50 -9.23 -12.02
N THR A 134 3.68 -8.32 -11.49
CA THR A 134 2.34 -8.05 -12.00
C THR A 134 2.35 -7.59 -13.46
N VAL A 135 3.28 -6.69 -13.82
CA VAL A 135 3.45 -6.23 -15.20
C VAL A 135 3.86 -7.38 -16.12
N GLU A 136 4.86 -8.17 -15.73
CA GLU A 136 5.31 -9.33 -16.52
C GLU A 136 4.20 -10.38 -16.71
N ALA A 137 3.43 -10.67 -15.67
CA ALA A 137 2.31 -11.60 -15.73
C ALA A 137 1.19 -11.09 -16.66
N THR A 138 0.94 -9.78 -16.67
CA THR A 138 -0.07 -9.16 -17.53
C THR A 138 0.40 -9.13 -18.99
N SER A 139 1.67 -8.81 -19.25
CA SER A 139 2.24 -8.78 -20.61
C SER A 139 2.32 -10.17 -21.26
N LYS A 140 2.41 -11.26 -20.48
CA LYS A 140 2.40 -12.64 -20.99
C LYS A 140 0.98 -13.19 -21.28
N LYS A 141 -0.07 -12.52 -20.78
CA LYS A 141 -1.47 -12.89 -21.00
C LYS A 141 -2.07 -12.21 -22.26
N LEU A 142 -1.32 -11.30 -22.88
CA LEU A 142 -1.64 -10.61 -24.14
C LEU A 142 -0.95 -11.31 -25.31
#